data_AF-A0A662R288-F1
#
_entry.id   AF-A0A662R288-F1
#
_cell.length_a   1.000
_cell.length_b   1.000
_cell.length_c   1.000
_cell.angle_alpha   90.00
_cell.angle_beta   90.00
_cell.angle_gamma   90.00
#
_symmetry.space_group_name_H-M   'P 1'
#
loop_
_entity.id
_entity.type
_entity.pdbx_description
1 polymer ?
#
loop_
_entity_poly.entity_id
_entity_poly.type
_entity_poly.pdbx_seq_one_letter_code
_entity_poly.pdbx_strand_id
1 'polypeptide(L)'
;MESSTTFPTIFDPKYEKSAELIAYLTKGIAYRDNGDIRVAGRSELNKIIAEKYEQKDFIGANEILEAAKRTFEITSEELAERVSRSIRVPTPTYLKLVEIAFKKEVSLASVMRTVVLGPVIKRVLDKLSSRPEVVPERLSRVEAVFEDWIEPESAKQREYFLDFTYERSLEVCEMLTRYVEFEFFRLCAKLDVPKKAAELYWSYVVSPSDTLYGSWLMRTKGMDIHKSYDMVISEGGPSISVGTLFLNYKLHLGLDYVNQVSETDMDGIRDKFGQQIINSMATAIAIMCTEQYMTLEDMYLEEDMFVKHVDEPPSTIHVDFNITQRVDDDHVYLDGIEVCEENRNAIAKNILTQHLHGTILDEQRTQKEIQTAISADDLDTASELSEKLAEYSVRMGVAEWITNSLFSAIETSEVITFTIPPIFIPILNSLQENKQIPDLVERYLQKEQ
;
A
#
# COMPACT_ATOMS: atom_id res chain seq x y z
N MET A 1 38.13 -8.60 14.64
CA MET A 1 38.53 -9.92 15.14
C MET A 1 37.93 -10.96 14.21
N GLU A 2 38.74 -11.53 13.33
CA GLU A 2 38.30 -12.58 12.41
C GLU A 2 38.19 -13.88 13.21
N SER A 3 36.97 -14.33 13.48
CA SER A 3 36.75 -15.65 14.06
C SER A 3 37.14 -16.69 13.01
N SER A 4 38.09 -17.57 13.33
CA SER A 4 38.36 -18.77 12.53
C SER A 4 37.14 -19.68 12.63
N THR A 5 36.13 -19.40 11.81
CA THR A 5 34.85 -20.08 11.83
C THR A 5 34.96 -21.30 10.93
N THR A 6 35.42 -22.40 11.51
CA THR A 6 35.15 -23.75 10.97
C THR A 6 33.66 -23.86 10.65
N PHE A 7 33.29 -24.62 9.62
CA PHE A 7 31.86 -24.88 9.38
C PHE A 7 31.20 -25.41 10.66
N PRO A 8 29.97 -25.00 10.97
CA PRO A 8 29.20 -25.73 11.95
C PRO A 8 29.14 -27.19 11.48
N THR A 9 29.51 -28.11 12.36
CA THR A 9 29.44 -29.55 12.08
C THR A 9 28.25 -30.21 12.77
N ILE A 10 27.47 -29.45 13.54
CA ILE A 10 26.28 -29.86 14.27
C ILE A 10 25.18 -28.84 14.03
N PHE A 11 23.99 -29.33 13.68
CA PHE A 11 22.81 -28.57 13.29
C PHE A 11 21.59 -29.13 14.00
N ASP A 12 20.71 -28.25 14.46
CA ASP A 12 19.34 -28.63 14.85
C ASP A 12 18.61 -29.25 13.63
N PRO A 13 17.75 -30.27 13.81
CA PRO A 13 16.92 -30.85 12.75
C PRO A 13 16.23 -29.86 11.82
N LYS A 14 15.80 -28.70 12.33
CA LYS A 14 15.14 -27.67 11.52
C LYS A 14 16.06 -27.05 10.45
N TYR A 15 17.37 -27.25 10.55
CA TYR A 15 18.38 -26.77 9.60
C TYR A 15 18.97 -27.88 8.73
N GLU A 16 18.27 -29.00 8.55
CA GLU A 16 18.70 -30.13 7.69
C GLU A 16 19.20 -29.69 6.31
N LYS A 17 18.46 -28.80 5.63
CA LYS A 17 18.87 -28.28 4.31
C LYS A 17 20.18 -27.48 4.33
N SER A 18 20.53 -26.87 5.48
CA SER A 18 21.82 -26.19 5.65
C SER A 18 22.95 -27.19 5.82
N ALA A 19 22.72 -28.27 6.57
CA ALA A 19 23.67 -29.36 6.68
C ALA A 19 23.90 -30.07 5.35
N GLU A 20 22.84 -30.32 4.56
CA GLU A 20 22.93 -30.90 3.21
C GLU A 20 23.74 -30.02 2.26
N LEU A 21 23.52 -28.70 2.26
CA LEU A 21 24.31 -27.76 1.45
C LEU A 21 25.78 -27.77 1.84
N ILE A 22 26.09 -27.75 3.14
CA ILE A 22 27.48 -27.77 3.61
C ILE A 22 28.15 -29.11 3.26
N ALA A 23 27.44 -30.23 3.41
CA ALA A 23 27.91 -31.54 2.97
C ALA A 23 28.18 -31.56 1.46
N TYR A 24 27.29 -30.98 0.64
CA TYR A 24 27.51 -30.80 -0.78
C TYR A 24 28.78 -29.97 -1.05
N LEU A 25 28.91 -28.78 -0.48
CA LEU A 25 30.06 -27.89 -0.74
C LEU A 25 31.40 -28.49 -0.30
N THR A 26 31.41 -29.32 0.74
CA THR A 26 32.65 -29.88 1.33
C THR A 26 32.96 -31.32 0.93
N LYS A 27 32.10 -31.96 0.10
CA LYS A 27 32.09 -33.43 -0.09
C LYS A 27 31.98 -34.19 1.25
N GLY A 28 31.35 -33.56 2.24
CA GLY A 28 30.98 -34.17 3.50
C GLY A 28 29.74 -35.06 3.37
N ILE A 29 29.38 -35.69 4.48
CA ILE A 29 28.19 -36.52 4.61
C ILE A 29 27.36 -35.94 5.75
N ALA A 30 26.11 -35.57 5.46
CA ALA A 30 25.14 -35.17 6.46
C ALA A 30 24.48 -36.43 7.05
N TYR A 31 24.48 -36.57 8.37
CA TYR A 31 23.90 -37.73 9.07
C TYR A 31 23.26 -37.29 10.39
N ARG A 32 22.30 -38.08 10.91
CA ARG A 32 21.66 -37.79 12.19
C ARG A 32 22.39 -38.55 13.31
N ASP A 33 22.62 -37.90 14.44
CA ASP A 33 23.22 -38.51 15.64
C ASP A 33 22.62 -37.85 16.89
N ASN A 34 21.98 -38.66 17.74
CA ASN A 34 21.31 -38.21 18.98
C ASN A 34 20.30 -37.07 18.79
N GLY A 35 19.59 -37.05 17.65
CA GLY A 35 18.59 -36.04 17.36
C GLY A 35 19.11 -34.82 16.62
N ASP A 36 20.42 -34.58 16.58
CA ASP A 36 21.02 -33.51 15.79
C ASP A 36 21.47 -34.00 14.41
N ILE A 37 21.64 -33.08 13.47
CA ILE A 37 22.21 -33.35 12.15
C ILE A 37 23.67 -32.92 12.16
N ARG A 38 24.56 -33.81 11.75
CA ARG A 38 26.00 -33.60 11.73
C ARG A 38 26.56 -33.70 10.32
N VAL A 39 27.64 -32.97 10.05
CA VAL A 39 28.37 -33.04 8.78
C VAL A 39 29.82 -33.42 9.06
N ALA A 40 30.27 -34.51 8.45
CA ALA A 40 31.65 -35.00 8.60
C ALA A 40 32.25 -35.44 7.26
N GLY A 41 33.58 -35.33 7.14
CA GLY A 41 34.32 -35.92 6.04
C GLY A 41 34.38 -37.44 6.14
N ARG A 42 34.65 -38.14 5.03
CA ARG A 42 34.62 -39.62 4.98
C ARG A 42 35.60 -40.30 5.96
N SER A 43 36.77 -39.72 6.17
CA SER A 43 37.77 -40.24 7.13
C SER A 43 37.31 -40.12 8.57
N GLU A 44 36.69 -38.99 8.92
CA GLU A 44 36.13 -38.73 10.25
C GLU A 44 34.89 -39.62 10.49
N LEU A 45 34.03 -39.75 9.49
CA LEU A 45 32.86 -40.61 9.55
C LEU A 45 33.22 -42.08 9.83
N ASN A 46 34.26 -42.60 9.18
CA ASN A 46 34.75 -43.97 9.43
C ASN A 46 35.20 -44.15 10.89
N LYS A 47 35.81 -43.13 11.50
CA LYS A 47 36.20 -43.15 12.91
C LYS A 47 34.98 -43.20 13.82
N ILE A 48 33.98 -42.36 13.55
CA ILE A 48 32.72 -42.31 14.32
C ILE A 48 31.96 -43.64 14.23
N ILE A 49 31.90 -44.24 13.04
CA ILE A 49 31.29 -45.56 12.84
C ILE A 49 32.01 -46.62 13.68
N ALA A 50 33.36 -46.64 13.66
CA ALA A 50 34.14 -47.59 14.46
C ALA A 50 33.88 -47.42 15.97
N GLU A 51 33.86 -46.18 16.47
CA GLU A 51 33.56 -45.86 17.87
C GLU A 51 32.14 -46.34 18.28
N LYS A 52 31.14 -46.18 17.41
CA LYS A 52 29.77 -46.67 17.64
C LYS A 52 29.72 -48.21 17.72
N TYR A 53 30.48 -48.91 16.86
CA TYR A 53 30.63 -50.37 16.93
C TYR A 53 31.30 -50.83 18.24
N GLU A 54 32.35 -50.12 18.70
CA GLU A 54 33.00 -50.40 19.99
C GLU A 54 32.05 -50.21 21.17
N GLN A 55 31.18 -49.20 21.10
CA GLN A 55 30.14 -48.92 22.09
C GLN A 55 28.93 -49.88 22.00
N LYS A 56 28.91 -50.81 21.04
CA LYS A 56 27.79 -51.70 20.73
C LYS A 56 26.49 -50.97 20.32
N ASP A 57 26.60 -49.72 19.85
CA ASP A 57 25.50 -48.97 19.23
C ASP A 57 25.41 -49.31 17.74
N PHE A 58 24.96 -50.53 17.45
CA PHE A 58 24.86 -51.04 16.07
C PHE A 58 23.79 -50.33 15.25
N ILE A 59 22.73 -49.83 15.90
CA ILE A 59 21.65 -49.10 15.22
C ILE A 59 22.18 -47.76 14.73
N GLY A 60 22.80 -46.97 15.62
CA GLY A 60 23.41 -45.69 15.25
C GLY A 60 24.51 -45.86 14.20
N ALA A 61 25.37 -46.88 14.32
CA ALA A 61 26.39 -47.17 13.31
C ALA A 61 25.78 -47.45 11.92
N ASN A 62 24.69 -48.22 11.86
CA ASN A 62 24.03 -48.56 10.60
C ASN A 62 23.30 -47.35 9.98
N GLU A 63 22.68 -46.49 10.78
CA GLU A 63 22.08 -45.24 10.30
C GLU A 63 23.12 -44.32 9.64
N ILE A 64 24.30 -44.18 10.26
CA ILE A 64 25.41 -43.39 9.71
C ILE A 64 25.95 -44.03 8.42
N LEU A 65 26.08 -45.36 8.37
CA LEU A 65 26.49 -46.09 7.16
C LEU A 65 25.51 -45.90 6.00
N GLU A 66 24.20 -45.92 6.26
CA GLU A 66 23.18 -45.67 5.23
C GLU A 66 23.24 -44.22 4.73
N ALA A 67 23.45 -43.25 5.63
CA ALA A 67 23.70 -41.86 5.24
C ALA A 67 24.97 -41.72 4.38
N ALA A 68 26.04 -42.46 4.69
CA ALA A 68 27.29 -42.45 3.93
C ALA A 68 27.17 -43.03 2.52
N LYS A 69 26.22 -43.95 2.31
CA LYS A 69 25.91 -44.51 0.99
C LYS A 69 25.17 -43.51 0.11
N ARG A 70 24.42 -42.58 0.70
CA ARG A 70 23.75 -41.50 -0.03
C ARG A 70 24.81 -40.51 -0.50
N THR A 71 25.02 -40.46 -1.81
CA THR A 71 25.84 -39.42 -2.39
C THR A 71 24.95 -38.19 -2.56
N PHE A 72 25.22 -37.13 -1.81
CA PHE A 72 24.56 -35.85 -2.03
C PHE A 72 25.17 -35.18 -3.26
N GLU A 73 24.68 -35.58 -4.43
CA GLU A 73 24.78 -34.76 -5.64
C GLU A 73 23.48 -34.01 -5.81
N ILE A 74 23.60 -32.69 -5.92
CA ILE A 74 22.49 -31.82 -6.30
C ILE A 74 22.61 -31.62 -7.81
N THR A 75 21.53 -31.90 -8.55
CA THR A 75 21.52 -31.70 -10.00
C THR A 75 21.52 -30.20 -10.35
N SER A 76 21.89 -29.87 -11.58
CA SER A 76 21.76 -28.49 -12.06
C SER A 76 20.31 -28.01 -12.04
N GLU A 77 19.33 -28.88 -12.30
CA GLU A 77 17.92 -28.52 -12.19
C GLU A 77 17.50 -28.23 -10.75
N GLU A 78 17.91 -29.06 -9.78
CA GLU A 78 17.62 -28.84 -8.36
C GLU A 78 18.29 -27.57 -7.82
N LEU A 79 19.49 -27.23 -8.31
CA LEU A 79 20.14 -25.97 -7.95
C LEU A 79 19.41 -24.75 -8.52
N ALA A 80 18.89 -24.85 -9.76
CA ALA A 80 18.23 -23.76 -10.47
C ALA A 80 16.72 -23.63 -10.18
N GLU A 81 16.12 -24.57 -9.44
CA GLU A 81 14.73 -24.50 -9.01
C GLU A 81 14.45 -23.15 -8.34
N ARG A 82 13.28 -22.56 -8.59
CA ARG A 82 12.86 -21.29 -7.98
C ARG A 82 11.57 -21.51 -7.19
N VAL A 83 11.57 -21.15 -5.92
CA VAL A 83 10.37 -21.20 -5.06
C VAL A 83 9.87 -19.80 -4.74
N SER A 84 8.55 -19.64 -4.70
CA SER A 84 7.93 -18.39 -4.27
C SER A 84 8.02 -18.24 -2.75
N ARG A 85 8.39 -17.04 -2.29
CA ARG A 85 8.43 -16.64 -0.90
C ARG A 85 7.71 -15.32 -0.73
N SER A 86 6.93 -15.24 0.33
CA SER A 86 6.23 -14.03 0.74
C SER A 86 6.71 -13.64 2.12
N ILE A 87 7.07 -12.37 2.27
CA ILE A 87 7.41 -11.76 3.57
C ILE A 87 6.44 -10.61 3.84
N ARG A 88 6.16 -10.37 5.11
CA ARG A 88 5.38 -9.23 5.56
C ARG A 88 6.34 -8.19 6.13
N VAL A 89 6.24 -6.95 5.67
CA VAL A 89 7.08 -5.83 6.14
C VAL A 89 6.20 -4.65 6.55
N PRO A 90 6.63 -3.79 7.48
CA PRO A 90 5.90 -2.56 7.79
C PRO A 90 5.66 -1.70 6.54
N THR A 91 4.52 -1.02 6.46
CA THR A 91 4.18 -0.15 5.31
C THR A 91 5.26 0.89 4.97
N PRO A 92 5.92 1.57 5.93
CA PRO A 92 7.04 2.47 5.61
C PRO A 92 8.19 1.77 4.88
N THR A 93 8.52 0.54 5.30
CA THR A 93 9.53 -0.30 4.66
C THR A 93 9.11 -0.71 3.25
N TYR A 94 7.84 -1.09 3.06
CA TYR A 94 7.26 -1.39 1.75
C TYR A 94 7.37 -0.21 0.79
N LEU A 95 6.98 0.99 1.24
CA LEU A 95 7.00 2.20 0.42
C LEU A 95 8.41 2.58 -0.04
N LYS A 96 9.44 2.45 0.81
CA LYS A 96 10.84 2.65 0.40
C LYS A 96 11.26 1.69 -0.70
N LEU A 97 10.88 0.42 -0.59
CA LEU A 97 11.22 -0.59 -1.60
C LEU A 97 10.49 -0.33 -2.92
N VAL A 98 9.24 0.14 -2.87
CA VAL A 98 8.48 0.60 -4.04
C VAL A 98 9.15 1.81 -4.70
N GLU A 99 9.62 2.77 -3.91
CA GLU A 99 10.34 3.94 -4.43
C GLU A 99 11.64 3.52 -5.15
N ILE A 100 12.41 2.58 -4.58
CA ILE A 100 13.60 2.02 -5.22
C ILE A 100 13.23 1.29 -6.52
N ALA A 101 12.16 0.50 -6.50
CA ALA A 101 11.67 -0.25 -7.66
C ALA A 101 11.36 0.70 -8.82
N PHE A 102 10.65 1.78 -8.51
CA PHE A 102 10.30 2.82 -9.47
C PHE A 102 11.54 3.54 -10.02
N LYS A 103 12.42 4.05 -9.15
CA LYS A 103 13.65 4.76 -9.55
C LYS A 103 14.58 3.91 -10.42
N LYS A 104 14.57 2.59 -10.22
CA LYS A 104 15.38 1.63 -10.99
C LYS A 104 14.64 1.02 -12.18
N GLU A 105 13.36 1.35 -12.39
CA GLU A 105 12.50 0.77 -13.43
C GLU A 105 12.45 -0.78 -13.39
N VAL A 106 12.35 -1.35 -12.19
CA VAL A 106 12.28 -2.80 -11.95
C VAL A 106 11.09 -3.16 -11.07
N SER A 107 10.72 -4.45 -11.01
CA SER A 107 9.69 -4.91 -10.08
C SER A 107 10.16 -4.88 -8.63
N LEU A 108 9.22 -4.80 -7.69
CA LEU A 108 9.48 -4.95 -6.26
C LEU A 108 10.17 -6.28 -5.93
N ALA A 109 9.81 -7.36 -6.63
CA ALA A 109 10.49 -8.65 -6.51
C ALA A 109 11.96 -8.57 -6.95
N SER A 110 12.26 -7.83 -8.03
CA SER A 110 13.64 -7.56 -8.46
C SER A 110 14.40 -6.70 -7.45
N VAL A 111 13.78 -5.72 -6.79
CA VAL A 111 14.41 -4.98 -5.69
C VAL A 111 14.79 -5.94 -4.56
N MET A 112 13.86 -6.78 -4.11
CA MET A 112 14.14 -7.76 -3.06
C MET A 112 15.31 -8.68 -3.42
N ARG A 113 15.35 -9.20 -4.66
CA ARG A 113 16.43 -10.08 -5.11
C ARG A 113 17.77 -9.35 -5.24
N THR A 114 17.80 -8.26 -5.99
CA THR A 114 19.05 -7.65 -6.47
C THR A 114 19.64 -6.64 -5.48
N VAL A 115 18.77 -5.92 -4.76
CA VAL A 115 19.16 -4.84 -3.86
C VAL A 115 19.28 -5.38 -2.44
N VAL A 116 18.27 -6.09 -1.94
CA VAL A 116 18.24 -6.52 -0.54
C VAL A 116 19.03 -7.83 -0.32
N LEU A 117 18.65 -8.90 -1.01
CA LEU A 117 19.17 -10.25 -0.74
C LEU A 117 20.51 -10.53 -1.45
N GLY A 118 20.67 -10.02 -2.68
CA GLY A 118 21.84 -10.23 -3.53
C GLY A 118 23.16 -9.92 -2.82
N PRO A 119 23.36 -8.71 -2.27
CA PRO A 119 24.59 -8.35 -1.58
C PRO A 119 24.87 -9.22 -0.34
N VAL A 120 23.82 -9.64 0.36
CA VAL A 120 23.94 -10.51 1.54
C VAL A 120 24.44 -11.89 1.13
N ILE A 121 23.80 -12.50 0.12
CA ILE A 121 24.16 -13.82 -0.39
C ILE A 121 25.56 -13.81 -1.01
N LYS A 122 25.88 -12.80 -1.84
CA LYS A 122 27.20 -12.67 -2.47
C LYS A 122 28.33 -12.66 -1.44
N ARG A 123 28.17 -11.88 -0.36
CA ARG A 123 29.15 -11.85 0.74
C ARG A 123 29.37 -13.22 1.37
N VAL A 124 28.35 -14.09 1.42
CA VAL A 124 28.53 -15.46 1.93
C VAL A 124 29.28 -16.31 0.93
N LEU A 125 28.89 -16.25 -0.34
CA LEU A 125 29.57 -16.99 -1.41
C LEU A 125 31.06 -16.62 -1.46
N ASP A 126 31.39 -15.32 -1.38
CA ASP A 126 32.77 -14.84 -1.32
C ASP A 126 33.51 -15.40 -0.10
N LYS A 127 32.88 -15.42 1.08
CA LYS A 127 33.46 -16.05 2.27
C LYS A 127 33.67 -17.55 2.10
N LEU A 128 32.74 -18.26 1.47
CA LEU A 128 32.85 -19.69 1.20
C LEU A 128 33.99 -19.98 0.22
N SER A 129 34.22 -19.11 -0.78
CA SER A 129 35.31 -19.25 -1.76
C SER A 129 36.70 -19.23 -1.12
N SER A 130 36.84 -18.54 0.01
CA SER A 130 38.12 -18.45 0.75
C SER A 130 38.41 -19.67 1.64
N ARG A 131 37.46 -20.60 1.79
CA ARG A 131 37.59 -21.74 2.71
C ARG A 131 38.25 -22.94 2.03
N PRO A 132 39.32 -23.51 2.62
CA PRO A 132 40.04 -24.62 1.99
C PRO A 132 39.23 -25.92 1.92
N GLU A 133 38.22 -26.09 2.79
CA GLU A 133 37.35 -27.27 2.79
C GLU A 133 36.27 -27.25 1.70
N VAL A 134 36.01 -26.09 1.09
CA VAL A 134 35.00 -25.94 0.04
C VAL A 134 35.56 -26.37 -1.30
N VAL A 135 34.79 -27.19 -2.02
CA VAL A 135 35.16 -27.68 -3.35
C VAL A 135 34.86 -26.60 -4.40
N PRO A 136 35.87 -26.05 -5.09
CA PRO A 136 35.68 -24.91 -6.00
C PRO A 136 34.67 -25.15 -7.12
N GLU A 137 34.67 -26.35 -7.71
CA GLU A 137 33.74 -26.71 -8.79
C GLU A 137 32.28 -26.69 -8.33
N ARG A 138 32.00 -27.13 -7.10
CA ARG A 138 30.64 -27.16 -6.54
C ARG A 138 30.16 -25.76 -6.18
N LEU A 139 31.05 -24.94 -5.62
CA LEU A 139 30.75 -23.53 -5.36
C LEU A 139 30.49 -22.77 -6.67
N SER A 140 31.28 -23.01 -7.72
CA SER A 140 31.10 -22.35 -9.02
C SER A 140 29.71 -22.61 -9.62
N ARG A 141 29.12 -23.79 -9.40
CA ARG A 141 27.74 -24.10 -9.83
C ARG A 141 26.71 -23.29 -9.04
N VAL A 142 26.90 -23.12 -7.73
CA VAL A 142 26.04 -22.30 -6.88
C VAL A 142 26.18 -20.82 -7.25
N GLU A 143 27.39 -20.35 -7.53
CA GLU A 143 27.64 -18.98 -8.01
C GLU A 143 26.98 -18.74 -9.36
N ALA A 144 27.03 -19.69 -10.30
CA ALA A 144 26.35 -19.56 -11.58
C ALA A 144 24.83 -19.38 -11.42
N VAL A 145 24.20 -20.13 -10.51
CA VAL A 145 22.78 -19.95 -10.18
C VAL A 145 22.53 -18.59 -9.52
N PHE A 146 23.46 -18.10 -8.71
CA PHE A 146 23.34 -16.79 -8.07
C PHE A 146 23.34 -15.68 -9.11
N GLU A 147 24.31 -15.69 -10.02
CA GLU A 147 24.43 -14.68 -11.09
C GLU A 147 23.18 -14.67 -11.99
N ASP A 148 22.67 -15.85 -12.38
CA ASP A 148 21.39 -15.96 -13.13
C ASP A 148 20.18 -15.40 -12.34
N TRP A 149 20.12 -15.69 -11.04
CA TRP A 149 18.98 -15.29 -10.22
C TRP A 149 18.92 -13.79 -9.91
N ILE A 150 20.07 -13.12 -9.82
CA ILE A 150 20.15 -11.67 -9.59
C ILE A 150 20.03 -10.84 -10.87
N GLU A 151 19.90 -11.47 -12.04
CA GLU A 151 19.63 -10.71 -13.26
C GLU A 151 18.29 -9.97 -13.10
N PRO A 152 18.26 -8.63 -13.28
CA PRO A 152 17.06 -7.86 -13.09
C PRO A 152 16.06 -8.18 -14.19
N GLU A 153 14.89 -8.69 -13.81
CA GLU A 153 13.76 -8.76 -14.73
C GLU A 153 13.25 -7.34 -14.98
N SER A 154 13.31 -6.92 -16.25
CA SER A 154 12.71 -5.66 -16.68
C SER A 154 11.19 -5.79 -16.54
N ALA A 155 10.60 -5.00 -15.65
CA ALA A 155 9.16 -4.92 -15.50
C ALA A 155 8.74 -3.46 -15.53
N LYS A 156 7.94 -3.09 -16.54
CA LYS A 156 7.28 -1.78 -16.59
C LYS A 156 6.04 -1.79 -15.69
N GLN A 157 6.19 -2.16 -14.43
CA GLN A 157 5.09 -2.02 -13.47
C GLN A 157 5.02 -0.54 -13.10
N ARG A 158 4.00 0.16 -13.61
CA ARG A 158 3.86 1.61 -13.44
C ARG A 158 3.17 2.00 -12.14
N GLU A 159 2.47 1.08 -11.50
CA GLU A 159 1.58 1.36 -10.38
C GLU A 159 1.68 0.27 -9.31
N TYR A 160 1.65 0.70 -8.04
CA TYR A 160 1.62 -0.14 -6.84
C TYR A 160 0.45 0.33 -5.99
N PHE A 161 -0.48 -0.59 -5.67
CA PHE A 161 -1.64 -0.26 -4.85
C PHE A 161 -1.36 -0.69 -3.41
N LEU A 162 -1.70 0.17 -2.46
CA LEU A 162 -1.85 -0.22 -1.06
C LEU A 162 -3.32 -0.59 -0.84
N ASP A 163 -3.58 -1.69 -0.14
CA ASP A 163 -4.93 -2.04 0.26
C ASP A 163 -5.32 -1.25 1.52
N PHE A 164 -6.30 -0.36 1.38
CA PHE A 164 -6.83 0.41 2.51
C PHE A 164 -8.18 -0.13 2.94
N THR A 165 -8.33 -0.35 4.25
CA THR A 165 -9.65 -0.48 4.87
C THR A 165 -10.02 0.84 5.54
N TYR A 166 -11.04 1.51 5.03
CA TYR A 166 -11.63 2.71 5.64
C TYR A 166 -12.90 2.36 6.43
N GLU A 167 -13.19 3.17 7.44
CA GLU A 167 -14.42 3.05 8.21
C GLU A 167 -15.63 3.43 7.33
N ARG A 168 -16.58 2.49 7.22
CA ARG A 168 -17.81 2.63 6.44
C ARG A 168 -19.00 2.83 7.38
N SER A 169 -19.07 4.00 8.02
CA SER A 169 -20.19 4.37 8.92
C SER A 169 -21.20 5.29 8.22
N LEU A 170 -22.45 5.25 8.68
CA LEU A 170 -23.50 6.15 8.18
C LEU A 170 -23.11 7.62 8.36
N GLU A 171 -22.46 7.93 9.48
CA GLU A 171 -21.99 9.27 9.83
C GLU A 171 -20.97 9.80 8.82
N VAL A 172 -20.02 8.96 8.39
CA VAL A 172 -19.05 9.31 7.33
C VAL A 172 -19.76 9.59 6.01
N CYS A 173 -20.74 8.78 5.63
CA CYS A 173 -21.50 8.99 4.39
C CYS A 173 -22.30 10.30 4.42
N GLU A 174 -22.97 10.62 5.53
CA GLU A 174 -23.71 11.87 5.69
C GLU A 174 -22.78 13.08 5.63
N MET A 175 -21.63 12.99 6.29
CA MET A 175 -20.59 14.03 6.26
C MET A 175 -20.06 14.26 4.83
N LEU A 176 -19.71 13.21 4.10
CA LEU A 176 -19.22 13.30 2.72
C LEU A 176 -20.29 13.86 1.76
N THR A 177 -21.55 13.48 1.96
CA THR A 177 -22.67 14.04 1.18
C THR A 177 -22.79 15.55 1.38
N ARG A 178 -22.71 16.02 2.63
CA ARG A 178 -22.71 17.46 2.94
C ARG A 178 -21.48 18.17 2.38
N TYR A 179 -20.31 17.54 2.39
CA TYR A 179 -19.12 18.11 1.79
C TYR A 179 -19.31 18.36 0.29
N VAL A 180 -19.86 17.38 -0.44
CA VAL A 180 -20.14 17.49 -1.87
C VAL A 180 -21.21 18.54 -2.16
N GLU A 181 -22.23 18.63 -1.31
CA GLU A 181 -23.21 19.71 -1.37
C GLU A 181 -22.53 21.09 -1.29
N PHE A 182 -21.67 21.30 -0.30
CA PHE A 182 -20.94 22.56 -0.15
C PHE A 182 -20.04 22.87 -1.35
N GLU A 183 -19.31 21.88 -1.87
CA GLU A 183 -18.46 22.06 -3.05
C GLU A 183 -19.28 22.40 -4.30
N PHE A 184 -20.40 21.74 -4.51
CA PHE A 184 -21.31 22.04 -5.61
C PHE A 184 -21.79 23.49 -5.56
N PHE A 185 -22.27 23.94 -4.41
CA PHE A 185 -22.75 25.32 -4.25
C PHE A 185 -21.60 26.34 -4.37
N ARG A 186 -20.41 26.03 -3.86
CA ARG A 186 -19.22 26.88 -4.00
C ARG A 186 -18.81 27.06 -5.46
N LEU A 187 -18.77 25.98 -6.23
CA LEU A 187 -18.44 26.01 -7.66
C LEU A 187 -19.52 26.72 -8.47
N CYS A 188 -20.80 26.46 -8.18
CA CYS A 188 -21.91 27.19 -8.79
C CYS A 188 -21.78 28.70 -8.55
N ALA A 189 -21.50 29.13 -7.32
CA ALA A 189 -21.28 30.55 -7.00
C ALA A 189 -20.09 31.14 -7.77
N LYS A 190 -19.00 30.39 -7.93
CA LYS A 190 -17.82 30.81 -8.71
C LYS A 190 -18.11 30.95 -10.21
N LEU A 191 -19.05 30.18 -10.73
CA LEU A 191 -19.51 30.21 -12.11
C LEU A 191 -20.73 31.13 -12.32
N ASP A 192 -20.99 32.04 -11.36
CA ASP A 192 -22.12 32.98 -11.38
C ASP A 192 -23.51 32.32 -11.55
N VAL A 193 -23.64 31.05 -11.12
CA VAL A 193 -24.92 30.33 -11.13
C VAL A 193 -25.82 30.89 -10.03
N PRO A 194 -27.05 31.33 -10.34
CA PRO A 194 -27.99 31.80 -9.33
C PRO A 194 -28.25 30.72 -8.26
N LYS A 195 -28.16 31.07 -6.97
CA LYS A 195 -28.39 30.14 -5.85
C LYS A 195 -29.68 29.31 -6.00
N LYS A 196 -30.78 29.95 -6.40
CA LYS A 196 -32.07 29.27 -6.63
C LYS A 196 -32.04 28.22 -7.76
N ALA A 197 -31.19 28.42 -8.77
CA ALA A 197 -31.02 27.46 -9.85
C ALA A 197 -30.20 26.25 -9.35
N ALA A 198 -29.12 26.53 -8.61
CA ALA A 198 -28.30 25.49 -7.97
C ALA A 198 -29.11 24.67 -6.94
N GLU A 199 -29.91 25.31 -6.09
CA GLU A 199 -30.78 24.63 -5.11
C GLU A 199 -31.81 23.73 -5.80
N LEU A 200 -32.43 24.24 -6.87
CA LEU A 200 -33.40 23.48 -7.64
C LEU A 200 -32.74 22.27 -8.31
N TYR A 201 -31.57 22.48 -8.94
CA TYR A 201 -30.78 21.40 -9.52
C TYR A 201 -30.37 20.35 -8.48
N TRP A 202 -29.81 20.78 -7.35
CA TRP A 202 -29.41 19.90 -6.26
C TRP A 202 -30.59 19.07 -5.74
N SER A 203 -31.78 19.67 -5.61
CA SER A 203 -32.99 18.95 -5.20
C SER A 203 -33.47 17.87 -6.17
N TYR A 204 -33.08 17.97 -7.45
CA TYR A 204 -33.37 16.97 -8.48
C TYR A 204 -32.28 15.89 -8.57
N VAL A 205 -31.02 16.26 -8.34
CA VAL A 205 -29.88 15.33 -8.39
C VAL A 205 -29.73 14.51 -7.10
N VAL A 206 -30.08 15.11 -5.97
CA VAL A 206 -30.00 14.51 -4.63
C VAL A 206 -31.37 14.60 -3.99
N SER A 207 -32.25 13.63 -4.27
CA SER A 207 -33.53 13.55 -3.57
C SER A 207 -33.29 13.30 -2.07
N PRO A 208 -34.02 13.95 -1.15
CA PRO A 208 -33.96 13.65 0.29
C PRO A 208 -34.29 12.18 0.63
N SER A 209 -35.03 11.47 -0.23
CA SER A 209 -35.27 10.01 -0.12
C SER A 209 -34.13 9.16 -0.67
N ASP A 210 -33.22 9.77 -1.42
CA ASP A 210 -32.03 9.18 -2.05
C ASP A 210 -30.74 9.71 -1.41
N THR A 211 -30.80 10.07 -0.12
CA THR A 211 -29.63 9.79 0.73
C THR A 211 -29.23 8.33 0.44
N LEU A 212 -27.93 8.06 0.31
CA LEU A 212 -27.33 6.73 0.04
C LEU A 212 -27.99 5.56 0.78
N TYR A 213 -28.73 5.84 1.86
CA TYR A 213 -29.46 4.94 2.71
C TYR A 213 -30.91 4.60 2.25
N GLY A 214 -31.67 5.55 1.69
CA GLY A 214 -33.12 5.38 1.41
C GLY A 214 -33.43 4.59 0.15
N SER A 215 -32.71 4.84 -0.95
CA SER A 215 -32.75 4.04 -2.18
C SER A 215 -32.13 2.64 -1.98
N TRP A 216 -31.18 2.53 -1.06
CA TRP A 216 -30.46 1.30 -0.69
C TRP A 216 -31.31 0.33 0.15
N LEU A 217 -32.04 0.83 1.17
CA LEU A 217 -33.03 0.06 1.94
C LEU A 217 -34.17 -0.49 1.08
N MET A 218 -34.55 0.23 0.03
CA MET A 218 -35.66 -0.14 -0.86
C MET A 218 -35.29 -1.28 -1.84
N ARG A 219 -34.02 -1.39 -2.26
CA ARG A 219 -33.59 -2.39 -3.28
C ARG A 219 -33.21 -3.76 -2.69
N THR A 220 -32.70 -3.83 -1.46
CA THR A 220 -32.21 -5.09 -0.88
C THR A 220 -33.25 -5.69 0.06
N LYS A 221 -34.29 -6.34 -0.49
CA LYS A 221 -35.20 -7.22 0.25
C LYS A 221 -34.44 -8.43 0.83
N GLY A 222 -33.75 -8.26 1.95
CA GLY A 222 -33.17 -9.35 2.74
C GLY A 222 -31.77 -9.82 2.32
N MET A 223 -30.99 -9.03 1.56
CA MET A 223 -29.55 -9.29 1.46
C MET A 223 -28.82 -8.70 2.66
N ASP A 224 -27.84 -9.46 3.16
CA ASP A 224 -26.93 -9.05 4.22
C ASP A 224 -26.29 -7.70 3.86
N ILE A 225 -26.45 -6.73 4.75
CA ILE A 225 -26.01 -5.33 4.65
C ILE A 225 -24.55 -5.24 4.22
N HIS A 226 -23.73 -6.19 4.67
CA HIS A 226 -22.30 -6.23 4.38
C HIS A 226 -21.96 -6.65 2.94
N LYS A 227 -22.76 -7.52 2.30
CA LYS A 227 -22.47 -8.05 0.95
C LYS A 227 -22.87 -7.12 -0.20
N SER A 228 -23.83 -6.22 0.04
CA SER A 228 -24.32 -5.29 -0.98
C SER A 228 -23.55 -3.96 -0.96
N TYR A 229 -23.00 -3.59 0.20
CA TYR A 229 -22.07 -2.47 0.36
C TYR A 229 -20.78 -2.65 -0.45
N ASP A 230 -20.33 -3.89 -0.59
CA ASP A 230 -19.13 -4.24 -1.36
C ASP A 230 -19.25 -3.98 -2.86
N MET A 231 -20.44 -3.71 -3.43
CA MET A 231 -20.60 -3.60 -4.88
C MET A 231 -20.77 -2.15 -5.40
N VAL A 232 -21.10 -1.20 -4.53
CA VAL A 232 -21.36 0.22 -4.88
C VAL A 232 -20.17 1.12 -4.51
N ILE A 233 -19.34 0.69 -3.57
CA ILE A 233 -18.08 1.35 -3.17
C ILE A 233 -16.88 0.38 -3.36
N SER A 234 -17.02 -0.66 -4.20
CA SER A 234 -15.92 -1.60 -4.51
C SER A 234 -14.79 -0.96 -5.30
N GLU A 235 -15.07 0.09 -6.07
CA GLU A 235 -14.13 0.60 -7.08
C GLU A 235 -13.46 1.92 -6.66
N GLY A 236 -13.88 2.49 -5.51
CA GLY A 236 -13.31 3.68 -4.92
C GLY A 236 -12.44 3.37 -3.72
N GLY A 237 -11.13 3.49 -3.92
CA GLY A 237 -10.16 3.44 -2.85
C GLY A 237 -8.97 4.33 -3.20
N PRO A 238 -8.22 4.79 -2.18
CA PRO A 238 -6.95 5.44 -2.43
C PRO A 238 -6.02 4.53 -3.24
N SER A 239 -5.42 5.08 -4.28
CA SER A 239 -4.40 4.45 -5.12
C SER A 239 -3.11 5.25 -5.01
N ILE A 240 -1.97 4.57 -4.92
CA ILE A 240 -0.67 5.23 -5.00
C ILE A 240 -0.16 5.05 -6.44
N SER A 241 -0.12 6.13 -7.22
CA SER A 241 0.58 6.10 -8.51
C SER A 241 1.98 6.68 -8.30
N VAL A 242 3.02 5.92 -8.64
CA VAL A 242 4.41 6.32 -8.35
C VAL A 242 5.06 6.91 -9.59
N GLY A 243 5.54 8.13 -9.44
CA GLY A 243 6.24 9.01 -10.39
C GLY A 243 6.77 10.25 -9.64
N THR A 244 5.98 10.62 -8.65
CA THR A 244 6.29 11.26 -7.36
C THR A 244 5.40 10.47 -6.37
N LEU A 245 5.76 10.28 -5.09
CA LEU A 245 4.91 9.52 -4.16
C LEU A 245 3.64 10.35 -3.91
N PHE A 246 2.59 10.12 -4.68
CA PHE A 246 1.28 10.73 -4.49
C PHE A 246 0.35 9.70 -3.90
N LEU A 247 -0.25 10.04 -2.77
CA LEU A 247 -1.42 9.34 -2.32
C LEU A 247 -2.62 9.96 -3.05
N ASN A 248 -3.18 9.26 -4.03
CA ASN A 248 -4.40 9.66 -4.72
C ASN A 248 -5.58 9.01 -4.00
N TYR A 249 -6.45 9.80 -3.37
CA TYR A 249 -7.66 9.26 -2.76
C TYR A 249 -8.81 9.28 -3.78
N LYS A 250 -9.44 8.16 -4.12
CA LYS A 250 -10.65 8.18 -4.97
C LYS A 250 -11.90 7.89 -4.16
N LEU A 251 -12.68 8.93 -3.90
CA LEU A 251 -13.99 8.75 -3.28
C LEU A 251 -15.05 8.52 -4.36
N HIS A 252 -15.70 7.36 -4.36
CA HIS A 252 -16.85 7.09 -5.23
C HIS A 252 -18.13 7.39 -4.46
N LEU A 253 -18.77 8.50 -4.78
CA LEU A 253 -20.12 8.78 -4.31
C LEU A 253 -21.06 8.25 -5.38
N GLY A 254 -21.54 7.01 -5.17
CA GLY A 254 -22.42 6.28 -6.09
C GLY A 254 -23.68 7.06 -6.44
N LEU A 255 -23.55 7.94 -7.43
CA LEU A 255 -24.61 8.77 -8.00
C LEU A 255 -25.05 8.15 -9.33
N ASP A 256 -25.26 6.83 -9.34
CA ASP A 256 -25.84 6.09 -10.48
C ASP A 256 -27.22 6.64 -10.93
N TYR A 257 -27.75 7.63 -10.20
CA TYR A 257 -29.03 8.30 -10.42
C TYR A 257 -28.95 9.68 -11.08
N VAL A 258 -27.77 10.29 -11.34
CA VAL A 258 -27.75 11.53 -12.18
C VAL A 258 -28.31 11.25 -13.58
N ASN A 259 -28.22 10.00 -14.03
CA ASN A 259 -28.80 9.51 -15.28
C ASN A 259 -30.34 9.36 -15.27
N GLN A 260 -31.01 9.67 -14.14
CA GLN A 260 -32.48 9.65 -14.03
C GLN A 260 -33.09 11.02 -13.74
N VAL A 261 -32.33 12.11 -13.81
CA VAL A 261 -32.97 13.43 -13.92
C VAL A 261 -33.72 13.41 -15.25
N SER A 262 -35.04 13.38 -15.20
CA SER A 262 -35.84 13.31 -16.41
C SER A 262 -35.55 14.54 -17.27
N GLU A 263 -35.51 14.41 -18.60
CA GLU A 263 -35.37 15.57 -19.51
C GLU A 263 -36.37 16.68 -19.14
N THR A 264 -37.56 16.28 -18.66
CA THR A 264 -38.61 17.16 -18.15
C THR A 264 -38.25 17.99 -16.90
N ASP A 265 -37.40 17.50 -16.00
CA ASP A 265 -36.97 18.27 -14.81
C ASP A 265 -35.90 19.32 -15.17
N MET A 266 -35.02 18.98 -16.12
CA MET A 266 -34.01 19.91 -16.65
C MET A 266 -34.64 20.98 -17.56
N ASP A 267 -35.71 20.66 -18.28
CA ASP A 267 -36.47 21.62 -19.08
C ASP A 267 -37.06 22.75 -18.20
N GLY A 268 -37.53 22.44 -16.99
CA GLY A 268 -38.02 23.46 -16.05
C GLY A 268 -36.93 24.44 -15.57
N ILE A 269 -35.70 23.96 -15.39
CA ILE A 269 -34.54 24.81 -15.11
C ILE A 269 -34.16 25.61 -16.35
N ARG A 270 -34.16 24.96 -17.52
CA ARG A 270 -33.79 25.57 -18.81
C ARG A 270 -34.72 26.73 -19.14
N ASP A 271 -36.02 26.54 -18.97
CA ASP A 271 -37.05 27.53 -19.26
C ASP A 271 -36.97 28.72 -18.29
N LYS A 272 -36.57 28.48 -17.04
CA LYS A 272 -36.57 29.50 -15.98
C LYS A 272 -35.26 30.29 -15.89
N PHE A 273 -34.13 29.66 -16.17
CA PHE A 273 -32.80 30.24 -15.95
C PHE A 273 -31.93 30.27 -17.22
N GLY A 274 -32.34 29.58 -18.29
CA GLY A 274 -31.63 29.53 -19.56
C GLY A 274 -30.59 28.42 -19.66
N GLN A 275 -30.26 28.03 -20.89
CA GLN A 275 -29.30 26.95 -21.18
C GLN A 275 -27.88 27.24 -20.65
N GLN A 276 -27.45 28.50 -20.63
CA GLN A 276 -26.13 28.90 -20.14
C GLN A 276 -25.93 28.54 -18.65
N ILE A 277 -27.00 28.64 -17.85
CA ILE A 277 -26.98 28.26 -16.44
C ILE A 277 -26.85 26.75 -16.28
N ILE A 278 -27.56 25.96 -17.11
CA ILE A 278 -27.41 24.50 -17.16
C ILE A 278 -25.98 24.10 -17.52
N ASN A 279 -25.38 24.73 -18.54
CA ASN A 279 -24.00 24.45 -18.94
C ASN A 279 -23.01 24.76 -17.81
N SER A 280 -23.25 25.84 -17.05
CA SER A 280 -22.41 26.22 -15.91
C SER A 280 -22.53 25.23 -14.74
N MET A 281 -23.73 24.70 -14.47
CA MET A 281 -23.93 23.63 -13.48
C MET A 281 -23.30 22.31 -13.92
N ALA A 282 -23.44 21.93 -15.19
CA ALA A 282 -22.77 20.76 -15.76
C ALA A 282 -21.24 20.90 -15.68
N THR A 283 -20.72 22.11 -15.89
CA THR A 283 -19.29 22.43 -15.72
C THR A 283 -18.85 22.29 -14.26
N ALA A 284 -19.64 22.76 -13.29
CA ALA A 284 -19.35 22.56 -11.87
C ALA A 284 -19.21 21.07 -11.52
N ILE A 285 -20.13 20.24 -11.99
CA ILE A 285 -20.09 18.78 -11.76
C ILE A 285 -18.91 18.15 -12.48
N ALA A 286 -18.65 18.53 -13.73
CA ALA A 286 -17.49 18.05 -14.47
C ALA A 286 -16.19 18.36 -13.72
N ILE A 287 -16.03 19.58 -13.20
CA ILE A 287 -14.88 19.96 -12.35
C ILE A 287 -14.80 19.04 -11.13
N MET A 288 -15.92 18.81 -10.43
CA MET A 288 -15.96 17.89 -9.27
C MET A 288 -15.62 16.43 -9.62
N CYS A 289 -15.79 16.02 -10.88
CA CYS A 289 -15.52 14.66 -11.36
C CYS A 289 -14.15 14.46 -12.01
N THR A 290 -13.45 15.53 -12.39
CA THR A 290 -12.29 15.47 -13.31
C THR A 290 -11.02 16.13 -12.77
N GLU A 291 -10.80 16.23 -11.46
CA GLU A 291 -9.53 16.73 -10.89
C GLU A 291 -8.30 15.80 -11.13
N GLN A 292 -8.24 15.14 -12.28
CA GLN A 292 -6.99 14.94 -13.01
C GLN A 292 -6.84 16.04 -14.07
N TYR A 293 -5.94 16.99 -13.80
CA TYR A 293 -5.45 18.02 -14.72
C TYR A 293 -6.47 19.09 -15.12
N MET A 294 -6.48 20.23 -14.43
CA MET A 294 -6.55 21.56 -15.05
C MET A 294 -6.66 22.62 -13.93
N THR A 295 -5.73 23.57 -13.91
CA THR A 295 -5.98 24.80 -13.15
C THR A 295 -7.07 25.60 -13.87
N LEU A 296 -7.85 26.41 -13.17
CA LEU A 296 -8.88 27.26 -13.82
C LEU A 296 -8.31 28.16 -14.93
N GLU A 297 -6.99 28.42 -14.92
CA GLU A 297 -6.30 29.19 -15.96
C GLU A 297 -6.14 28.41 -17.28
N ASP A 298 -6.18 27.08 -17.24
CA ASP A 298 -6.09 26.20 -18.43
C ASP A 298 -7.45 25.97 -19.12
N MET A 299 -8.56 26.33 -18.47
CA MET A 299 -9.94 26.20 -18.96
C MET A 299 -10.34 27.28 -20.00
N TYR A 300 -9.39 28.01 -20.58
CA TYR A 300 -9.63 28.88 -21.74
C TYR A 300 -9.63 28.13 -23.09
N LEU A 301 -9.89 26.82 -23.09
CA LEU A 301 -10.01 26.00 -24.29
C LEU A 301 -11.48 25.94 -24.75
N GLU A 302 -11.75 26.76 -25.77
CA GLU A 302 -12.87 26.72 -26.73
C GLU A 302 -14.23 26.26 -26.18
N GLU A 303 -15.15 27.22 -25.97
CA GLU A 303 -16.58 27.04 -25.62
C GLU A 303 -17.31 25.94 -26.44
N ASP A 304 -16.78 25.57 -27.61
CA ASP A 304 -17.38 24.61 -28.54
C ASP A 304 -16.98 23.14 -28.33
N MET A 305 -15.99 22.82 -27.48
CA MET A 305 -15.44 21.45 -27.44
C MET A 305 -16.05 20.54 -26.35
N PHE A 306 -16.63 21.11 -25.28
CA PHE A 306 -17.25 20.32 -24.19
C PHE A 306 -18.78 20.20 -24.27
N VAL A 307 -19.45 21.00 -25.10
CA VAL A 307 -20.93 21.01 -25.17
C VAL A 307 -21.47 19.91 -26.10
N LYS A 308 -20.61 19.23 -26.88
CA LYS A 308 -21.10 18.42 -28.01
C LYS A 308 -21.41 16.95 -27.73
N HIS A 309 -21.00 16.36 -26.60
CA HIS A 309 -21.41 14.99 -26.21
C HIS A 309 -21.23 14.76 -24.71
N VAL A 310 -22.06 15.39 -23.87
CA VAL A 310 -22.35 14.86 -22.52
C VAL A 310 -23.79 14.36 -22.56
N ASP A 311 -24.04 13.32 -23.36
CA ASP A 311 -25.36 12.69 -23.46
C ASP A 311 -25.69 11.87 -22.17
N GLU A 312 -24.69 11.64 -21.30
CA GLU A 312 -24.87 11.03 -19.98
C GLU A 312 -24.04 11.83 -18.95
N PRO A 313 -24.66 12.44 -17.92
CA PRO A 313 -23.91 13.02 -16.82
C PRO A 313 -23.05 11.94 -16.14
N PRO A 314 -21.85 12.28 -15.66
CA PRO A 314 -21.03 11.31 -14.93
C PRO A 314 -21.82 10.74 -13.75
N SER A 315 -22.00 9.42 -13.72
CA SER A 315 -22.74 8.70 -12.68
C SER A 315 -21.95 8.56 -11.37
N THR A 316 -20.76 9.15 -11.29
CA THR A 316 -19.88 9.04 -10.14
C THR A 316 -19.11 10.34 -9.96
N ILE A 317 -19.20 10.93 -8.76
CA ILE A 317 -18.29 12.00 -8.35
C ILE A 317 -17.05 11.33 -7.80
N HIS A 318 -15.89 11.67 -8.38
CA HIS A 318 -14.57 11.29 -7.92
C HIS A 318 -13.91 12.49 -7.26
N VAL A 319 -13.67 12.42 -5.96
CA VAL A 319 -12.86 13.43 -5.29
C VAL A 319 -11.45 12.87 -5.17
N ASP A 320 -10.50 13.46 -5.90
CA ASP A 320 -9.09 13.07 -5.97
C ASP A 320 -8.23 14.00 -5.11
N PHE A 321 -7.68 13.51 -4.00
CA PHE A 321 -6.69 14.25 -3.22
C PHE A 321 -5.29 13.81 -3.61
N ASN A 322 -4.40 14.72 -3.96
CA ASN A 322 -2.99 14.41 -4.26
C ASN A 322 -2.10 14.91 -3.12
N ILE A 323 -1.82 14.04 -2.15
CA ILE A 323 -0.95 14.39 -1.02
C ILE A 323 0.48 13.96 -1.33
N THR A 324 1.43 14.89 -1.23
CA THR A 324 2.84 14.58 -1.50
C THR A 324 3.39 13.80 -0.33
N GLN A 325 3.86 12.58 -0.60
CA GLN A 325 4.50 11.75 0.38
C GLN A 325 6.02 11.76 0.20
N ARG A 326 6.74 11.83 1.32
CA ARG A 326 8.18 11.56 1.39
C ARG A 326 8.41 10.50 2.46
N VAL A 327 9.30 9.57 2.20
CA VAL A 327 9.76 8.62 3.23
C VAL A 327 11.21 8.97 3.53
N ASP A 328 11.54 9.11 4.82
CA ASP A 328 12.90 9.34 5.29
C ASP A 328 13.18 8.46 6.51
N ASP A 329 14.38 7.88 6.60
CA ASP A 329 14.82 6.95 7.65
C ASP A 329 13.83 5.83 7.97
N ASP A 330 12.85 6.06 8.86
CA ASP A 330 11.76 5.18 9.30
C ASP A 330 10.41 5.91 9.42
N HIS A 331 10.34 7.13 8.92
CA HIS A 331 9.22 8.05 9.04
C HIS A 331 8.59 8.33 7.68
N VAL A 332 7.26 8.41 7.68
CA VAL A 332 6.48 8.85 6.53
C VAL A 332 6.12 10.31 6.76
N TYR A 333 6.27 11.15 5.74
CA TYR A 333 5.90 12.55 5.76
C TYR A 333 4.82 12.81 4.71
N LEU A 334 3.82 13.61 5.06
CA LEU A 334 2.76 14.09 4.18
C LEU A 334 2.84 15.62 4.10
N ASP A 335 3.11 16.14 2.91
CA ASP A 335 3.37 17.57 2.66
C ASP A 335 4.39 18.17 3.66
N GLY A 336 5.41 17.38 4.01
CA GLY A 336 6.47 17.77 4.94
C GLY A 336 6.14 17.60 6.44
N ILE A 337 4.96 17.09 6.80
CA ILE A 337 4.57 16.80 8.18
C ILE A 337 4.75 15.30 8.44
N GLU A 338 5.52 14.95 9.47
CA GLU A 338 5.71 13.55 9.87
C GLU A 338 4.38 12.92 10.32
N VAL A 339 4.08 11.72 9.83
CA VAL A 339 2.91 10.92 10.19
C VAL A 339 3.17 10.20 11.51
N CYS A 340 2.87 10.88 12.61
CA CYS A 340 2.88 10.37 13.97
C CYS A 340 1.70 10.94 14.77
N GLU A 341 1.28 10.27 15.85
CA GLU A 341 0.05 10.63 16.58
C GLU A 341 0.08 12.09 17.08
N GLU A 342 1.26 12.60 17.45
CA GLU A 342 1.46 13.98 17.89
C GLU A 342 1.14 15.01 16.79
N ASN A 343 1.33 14.64 15.53
CA ASN A 343 1.12 15.49 14.37
C ASN A 343 -0.26 15.29 13.70
N ARG A 344 -1.09 14.36 14.19
CA ARG A 344 -2.39 14.03 13.59
C ARG A 344 -3.27 15.24 13.32
N ASN A 345 -3.38 16.14 14.30
CA ASN A 345 -4.14 17.39 14.16
C ASN A 345 -3.51 18.36 13.14
N ALA A 346 -2.18 18.40 13.02
CA ALA A 346 -1.50 19.24 12.05
C ALA A 346 -1.72 18.73 10.63
N ILE A 347 -1.70 17.41 10.43
CA ILE A 347 -2.00 16.75 9.15
C ILE A 347 -3.45 17.03 8.74
N ALA A 348 -4.42 16.83 9.62
CA ALA A 348 -5.82 17.13 9.34
C ALA A 348 -6.02 18.60 8.93
N LYS A 349 -5.39 19.55 9.64
CA LYS A 349 -5.45 20.98 9.28
C LYS A 349 -4.77 21.28 7.95
N ASN A 350 -3.67 20.60 7.63
CA ASN A 350 -3.01 20.75 6.33
C ASN A 350 -3.91 20.22 5.21
N ILE A 351 -4.54 19.06 5.39
CA ILE A 351 -5.52 18.52 4.44
C ILE A 351 -6.69 19.48 4.25
N LEU A 352 -7.25 20.00 5.35
CA LEU A 352 -8.32 20.99 5.31
C LEU A 352 -7.95 22.21 4.43
N THR A 353 -6.76 22.76 4.64
CA THR A 353 -6.36 24.04 4.02
C THR A 353 -5.84 23.88 2.59
N GLN A 354 -5.03 22.86 2.33
CA GLN A 354 -4.40 22.65 1.02
C GLN A 354 -5.32 21.92 0.04
N HIS A 355 -6.11 20.95 0.52
CA HIS A 355 -6.81 19.99 -0.33
C HIS A 355 -8.34 20.13 -0.27
N LEU A 356 -8.90 20.65 0.83
CA LEU A 356 -10.35 20.85 0.99
C LEU A 356 -10.76 22.32 0.97
N HIS A 357 -9.89 23.25 0.56
CA HIS A 357 -10.17 24.69 0.49
C HIS A 357 -10.79 25.32 1.75
N GLY A 358 -10.62 24.70 2.91
CA GLY A 358 -11.20 25.15 4.16
C GLY A 358 -10.36 26.24 4.81
N THR A 359 -11.02 27.24 5.40
CA THR A 359 -10.35 28.21 6.27
C THR A 359 -10.32 27.69 7.70
N ILE A 360 -9.16 27.79 8.37
CA ILE A 360 -9.07 27.45 9.80
C ILE A 360 -9.97 28.41 10.59
N LEU A 361 -10.93 27.84 11.31
CA LEU A 361 -11.89 28.56 12.13
C LEU A 361 -11.62 28.27 13.61
N ASP A 362 -11.69 29.29 14.46
CA ASP A 362 -11.73 29.11 15.91
C ASP A 362 -13.17 28.84 16.33
N GLU A 363 -13.52 27.55 16.44
CA GLU A 363 -14.88 27.10 16.77
C GLU A 363 -15.43 27.76 18.05
N GLN A 364 -14.60 27.88 19.09
CA GLN A 364 -15.05 28.43 20.38
C GLN A 364 -15.33 29.93 20.26
N ARG A 365 -14.50 30.65 19.51
CA ARG A 365 -14.72 32.07 19.23
C ARG A 365 -15.96 32.26 18.38
N THR A 366 -16.12 31.50 17.29
CA THR A 366 -17.29 31.62 16.40
C THR A 366 -18.58 31.26 17.13
N GLN A 367 -18.59 30.24 17.98
CA GLN A 367 -19.76 29.92 18.83
C GLN A 367 -20.13 31.07 19.77
N LYS A 368 -19.14 31.76 20.37
CA LYS A 368 -19.39 32.96 21.20
C LYS A 368 -19.92 34.12 20.36
N GLU A 369 -19.41 34.32 19.16
CA GLU A 369 -19.89 35.36 18.24
C GLU A 369 -21.33 35.09 17.81
N ILE A 370 -21.70 33.84 17.52
CA ILE A 370 -23.10 33.42 17.27
C ILE A 370 -24.00 33.74 18.47
N GLN A 371 -23.61 33.35 19.69
CA GLN A 371 -24.40 33.64 20.89
C GLN A 371 -24.55 35.14 21.15
N THR A 372 -23.52 35.92 20.82
CA THR A 372 -23.53 37.39 20.92
C THR A 372 -24.51 37.98 19.91
N ALA A 373 -24.49 37.52 18.66
CA ALA A 373 -25.42 37.96 17.62
C ALA A 373 -26.88 37.62 17.97
N ILE A 374 -27.15 36.40 18.44
CA ILE A 374 -28.48 35.99 18.95
C ILE A 374 -28.93 36.90 20.11
N SER A 375 -28.02 37.19 21.05
CA SER A 375 -28.34 38.07 22.20
C SER A 375 -28.60 39.52 21.79
N ALA A 376 -28.09 39.93 20.64
CA ALA A 376 -28.30 41.26 20.05
C ALA A 376 -29.51 41.31 19.09
N ASP A 377 -30.26 40.22 18.94
CA ASP A 377 -31.35 40.06 17.95
C ASP A 377 -30.88 40.22 16.49
N ASP A 378 -29.59 39.99 16.23
CA ASP A 378 -28.97 39.99 14.90
C ASP A 378 -28.95 38.56 14.34
N LEU A 379 -30.13 38.10 13.90
CA LEU A 379 -30.32 36.73 13.42
C LEU A 379 -29.62 36.46 12.09
N ASP A 380 -29.43 37.49 11.25
CA ASP A 380 -28.76 37.36 9.96
C ASP A 380 -27.27 37.03 10.17
N THR A 381 -26.58 37.82 11.02
CA THR A 381 -25.17 37.53 11.38
C THR A 381 -25.04 36.19 12.09
N ALA A 382 -25.97 35.84 12.98
CA ALA A 382 -25.97 34.54 13.64
C ALA A 382 -26.09 33.38 12.63
N SER A 383 -26.96 33.53 11.63
CA SER A 383 -27.17 32.54 10.57
C SER A 383 -25.92 32.38 9.71
N GLU A 384 -25.31 33.49 9.26
CA GLU A 384 -24.08 33.45 8.45
C GLU A 384 -22.91 32.79 9.19
N LEU A 385 -22.72 33.13 10.47
CA LEU A 385 -21.67 32.51 11.29
C LEU A 385 -21.94 31.03 11.54
N SER A 386 -23.21 30.64 11.72
CA SER A 386 -23.60 29.24 11.88
C SER A 386 -23.36 28.42 10.62
N GLU A 387 -23.64 28.98 9.43
CA GLU A 387 -23.38 28.32 8.13
C GLU A 387 -21.88 28.10 7.93
N LYS A 388 -21.06 29.12 8.20
CA LYS A 388 -19.58 29.01 8.16
C LYS A 388 -19.04 27.96 9.12
N LEU A 389 -19.59 27.89 10.33
CA LEU A 389 -19.20 26.89 11.32
C LEU A 389 -19.59 25.48 10.87
N ALA A 390 -20.79 25.30 10.30
CA ALA A 390 -21.24 24.02 9.78
C ALA A 390 -20.37 23.53 8.60
N GLU A 391 -20.05 24.42 7.66
CA GLU A 391 -19.16 24.13 6.55
C GLU A 391 -17.76 23.71 7.06
N TYR A 392 -17.19 24.49 7.98
CA TYR A 392 -15.91 24.16 8.60
C TYR A 392 -15.95 22.78 9.30
N SER A 393 -16.97 22.49 10.10
CA SER A 393 -17.09 21.20 10.80
C SER A 393 -17.16 20.02 9.83
N VAL A 394 -17.90 20.15 8.72
CA VAL A 394 -17.99 19.09 7.71
C VAL A 394 -16.63 18.89 7.02
N ARG A 395 -15.98 19.97 6.57
CA ARG A 395 -14.66 19.86 5.90
C ARG A 395 -13.60 19.32 6.86
N MET A 396 -13.60 19.74 8.12
CA MET A 396 -12.67 19.22 9.12
C MET A 396 -12.93 17.74 9.38
N GLY A 397 -14.19 17.32 9.50
CA GLY A 397 -14.53 15.90 9.64
C GLY A 397 -14.03 15.06 8.46
N VAL A 398 -14.15 15.55 7.21
CA VAL A 398 -13.57 14.89 6.03
C VAL A 398 -12.04 14.82 6.14
N ALA A 399 -11.39 15.92 6.54
CA ALA A 399 -9.94 15.96 6.73
C ALA A 399 -9.45 14.96 7.79
N GLU A 400 -10.15 14.88 8.92
CA GLU A 400 -9.87 13.92 9.99
C GLU A 400 -10.09 12.49 9.53
N TRP A 401 -11.17 12.22 8.80
CA TRP A 401 -11.42 10.89 8.24
C TRP A 401 -10.33 10.46 7.25
N ILE A 402 -9.88 11.34 6.36
CA ILE A 402 -8.73 11.08 5.47
C ILE A 402 -7.48 10.81 6.31
N THR A 403 -7.21 11.65 7.31
CA THR A 403 -6.07 11.48 8.23
C THR A 403 -6.11 10.12 8.92
N ASN A 404 -7.26 9.71 9.44
CA ASN A 404 -7.43 8.43 10.13
C ASN A 404 -7.20 7.24 9.18
N SER A 405 -7.67 7.36 7.94
CA SER A 405 -7.47 6.35 6.91
C SER A 405 -5.99 6.21 6.55
N LEU A 406 -5.26 7.33 6.49
CA LEU A 406 -3.82 7.37 6.25
C LEU A 406 -3.01 6.72 7.38
N PHE A 407 -3.32 7.06 8.62
CA PHE A 407 -2.68 6.47 9.79
C PHE A 407 -2.91 4.96 9.85
N SER A 408 -4.16 4.52 9.65
CA SER A 408 -4.51 3.09 9.59
C SER A 408 -3.64 2.34 8.60
N ALA A 409 -3.40 2.90 7.41
CA ALA A 409 -2.59 2.25 6.37
C ALA A 409 -1.09 2.25 6.65
N ILE A 410 -0.57 3.26 7.34
CA ILE A 410 0.85 3.31 7.71
C ILE A 410 1.14 2.34 8.87
N GLU A 411 0.15 2.10 9.74
CA GLU A 411 0.21 1.12 10.83
C GLU A 411 0.04 -0.34 10.37
N THR A 412 -0.34 -0.58 9.11
CA THR A 412 -0.42 -1.94 8.56
C THR A 412 0.96 -2.48 8.16
N SER A 413 0.93 -3.67 7.58
CA SER A 413 2.09 -4.30 6.98
C SER A 413 1.68 -4.90 5.65
N GLU A 414 2.59 -4.81 4.70
CA GLU A 414 2.38 -5.23 3.33
C GLU A 414 3.15 -6.52 3.02
N VAL A 415 2.61 -7.30 2.10
CA VAL A 415 3.22 -8.56 1.68
C VAL A 415 4.04 -8.34 0.42
N ILE A 416 5.31 -8.72 0.47
CA ILE A 416 6.18 -8.74 -0.70
C ILE A 416 6.43 -10.18 -1.09
N THR A 417 6.08 -10.52 -2.33
CA THR A 417 6.33 -11.84 -2.91
C THR A 417 7.48 -11.78 -3.90
N PHE A 418 8.41 -12.71 -3.80
CA PHE A 418 9.55 -12.86 -4.69
C PHE A 418 9.92 -14.33 -4.85
N THR A 419 10.69 -14.65 -5.89
CA THR A 419 11.21 -16.01 -6.09
C THR A 419 12.65 -16.11 -5.61
N ILE A 420 13.03 -17.26 -5.04
CA ILE A 420 14.39 -17.54 -4.59
C ILE A 420 14.74 -19.00 -4.83
N PRO A 421 15.97 -19.32 -5.28
CA PRO A 421 16.46 -20.68 -5.29
C PRO A 421 16.49 -21.30 -3.89
N PRO A 422 15.93 -22.50 -3.69
CA PRO A 422 15.89 -23.15 -2.38
C PRO A 422 17.25 -23.24 -1.70
N ILE A 423 18.33 -23.35 -2.49
CA ILE A 423 19.71 -23.45 -2.01
C ILE A 423 20.19 -22.18 -1.28
N PHE A 424 19.61 -21.01 -1.57
CA PHE A 424 19.98 -19.76 -0.91
C PHE A 424 19.27 -19.56 0.44
N ILE A 425 18.16 -20.27 0.69
CA ILE A 425 17.47 -20.19 1.98
C ILE A 425 18.37 -20.68 3.12
N PRO A 426 19.03 -21.86 3.01
CA PRO A 426 20.03 -22.27 3.98
C PRO A 426 21.23 -21.32 4.12
N ILE A 427 21.69 -20.71 3.01
CA ILE A 427 22.77 -19.73 3.05
C ILE A 427 22.36 -18.52 3.91
N LEU A 428 21.15 -17.99 3.67
CA LEU A 428 20.58 -16.91 4.46
C LEU A 428 20.42 -17.31 5.95
N ASN A 429 19.91 -18.52 6.23
CA ASN A 429 19.76 -19.02 7.59
C ASN A 429 21.10 -19.20 8.31
N SER A 430 22.16 -19.62 7.60
CA SER A 430 23.49 -19.84 8.18
C SER A 430 24.20 -18.55 8.63
N LEU A 431 23.80 -17.41 8.06
CA LEU A 431 24.26 -16.08 8.49
C LEU A 431 23.50 -15.55 9.69
N GLN A 432 22.34 -16.11 9.96
CA GLN A 432 21.39 -15.55 10.90
C GLN A 432 21.63 -16.19 12.26
N GLU A 433 22.26 -15.42 13.15
CA GLU A 433 22.11 -15.54 14.61
C GLU A 433 20.61 -15.40 15.00
N ASN A 434 19.72 -16.26 14.50
CA ASN A 434 18.26 -16.27 14.65
C ASN A 434 17.46 -15.08 14.05
N LYS A 435 18.02 -14.28 13.14
CA LYS A 435 17.31 -13.15 12.52
C LYS A 435 16.49 -13.60 11.30
N GLN A 436 15.33 -13.02 11.01
CA GLN A 436 14.49 -13.42 9.86
C GLN A 436 14.78 -12.55 8.62
N ILE A 437 14.26 -12.92 7.44
CA ILE A 437 14.39 -12.11 6.21
C ILE A 437 13.89 -10.66 6.39
N PRO A 438 12.75 -10.39 7.06
CA PRO A 438 12.32 -9.02 7.36
C PRO A 438 13.41 -8.17 8.05
N ASP A 439 14.12 -8.73 9.03
CA ASP A 439 15.21 -8.02 9.73
C ASP A 439 16.38 -7.65 8.79
N LEU A 440 16.59 -8.41 7.70
CA LEU A 440 17.60 -8.09 6.69
C LEU A 440 17.16 -6.91 5.82
N VAL A 441 15.88 -6.85 5.49
CA VAL A 441 15.29 -5.75 4.73
C VAL A 441 15.47 -4.45 5.51
N GLU A 442 15.05 -4.42 6.78
CA GLU A 442 15.15 -3.23 7.63
C GLU A 442 16.60 -2.77 7.80
N ARG A 443 17.52 -3.69 8.11
CA ARG A 443 18.94 -3.33 8.24
C ARG A 443 19.57 -2.85 6.95
N TYR A 444 19.12 -3.33 5.81
CA TYR A 444 19.63 -2.87 4.53
C TYR A 444 19.24 -1.42 4.31
N LEU A 445 17.95 -1.11 4.50
CA LEU A 445 17.41 0.23 4.33
C LEU A 445 18.03 1.23 5.32
N GLN A 446 18.39 0.79 6.53
CA GLN A 446 19.12 1.60 7.52
C GLN A 446 20.62 1.80 7.22
N LYS A 447 21.21 1.08 6.27
CA LYS A 447 22.67 1.10 5.97
C LYS A 447 23.05 1.77 4.65
N GLU A 448 22.09 2.04 3.77
CA GLU A 448 22.33 2.75 2.50
C GLU A 448 22.25 4.29 2.64
N GLN A 449 22.21 4.79 3.87
CA GLN A 449 22.41 6.21 4.23
C GLN A 449 23.79 6.37 4.89
#